data_AF-A0A3P8H7F3-F1
#
_entry.id   AF-A0A3P8H7F3-F1
#
_cell.length_a   1.000
_cell.length_b   1.000
_cell.length_c   1.000
_cell.angle_alpha   90.00
_cell.angle_beta   90.00
_cell.angle_gamma   90.00
#
_symmetry.space_group_name_H-M   'P 1'
#
loop_
_entity.id
_entity.type
_entity.pdbx_description
1 polymer ?
#
loop_
_entity_poly.entity_id
_entity_poly.type
_entity_poly.pdbx_seq_one_letter_code
_entity_poly.pdbx_strand_id
1 'polypeptide(L)'
;MGLSLSQMHQLITSTIRSEGIIQPMIHLVIGCHAGQVFEDSWASESEPSFAHWIEMLKAKADWTLELRRLTTGYTVSIDGELSVRRAFSSIDPQRNPDMIRTFHYVCDNRRVLCYPPGTSKLIT
;
A
#
# COMPACT_ATOMS: atom_id res chain seq x y z
N MET A 1 2.08 -7.34 -25.63
CA MET A 1 2.00 -8.55 -24.78
C MET A 1 2.51 -8.17 -23.41
N GLY A 2 1.66 -8.27 -22.39
CA GLY A 2 2.03 -8.01 -20.99
C GLY A 2 2.49 -9.27 -20.28
N LEU A 3 3.19 -9.11 -19.15
CA LEU A 3 3.50 -10.22 -18.25
C LEU A 3 2.22 -10.71 -17.55
N SER A 4 2.09 -12.02 -17.36
CA SER A 4 1.02 -12.56 -16.51
C SER A 4 1.28 -12.26 -15.03
N LEU A 5 0.23 -12.25 -14.21
CA LEU A 5 0.35 -12.13 -12.75
C LEU A 5 1.25 -13.22 -12.15
N SER A 6 1.21 -14.44 -12.70
CA SER A 6 2.07 -15.54 -12.27
C SER A 6 3.56 -15.26 -12.55
N GLN A 7 3.88 -14.72 -13.73
CA GLN A 7 5.24 -14.33 -14.10
C GLN A 7 5.75 -13.20 -13.20
N MET A 8 4.92 -12.19 -12.92
CA MET A 8 5.25 -11.12 -11.99
C MET A 8 5.48 -11.65 -10.57
N HIS A 9 4.62 -12.56 -10.09
CA HIS A 9 4.77 -13.16 -8.77
C HIS A 9 6.08 -13.96 -8.62
N GLN A 10 6.45 -14.71 -9.65
CA GLN A 10 7.71 -15.47 -9.68
C GLN A 10 8.92 -14.54 -9.63
N LEU A 11 8.91 -13.46 -10.41
CA LEU A 11 9.97 -12.45 -10.41
C LEU A 11 10.16 -11.87 -8.99
N ILE A 12 9.09 -11.38 -8.37
CA ILE A 12 9.12 -10.80 -7.03
C ILE A 12 9.64 -11.81 -6.01
N THR A 13 9.11 -13.04 -6.03
CA THR A 13 9.47 -14.07 -5.04
C THR A 13 10.91 -14.55 -5.21
N SER A 14 11.42 -14.62 -6.45
CA SER A 14 12.81 -14.99 -6.72
C SER A 14 13.81 -13.96 -6.18
N THR A 15 13.48 -12.67 -6.27
CA THR A 15 14.28 -11.59 -5.68
C THR A 15 14.31 -11.67 -4.15
N ILE A 16 13.22 -12.10 -3.52
CA ILE A 16 13.11 -12.25 -2.06
C ILE A 16 13.87 -13.50 -1.57
N ARG A 17 13.90 -14.59 -2.36
CA ARG A 17 14.42 -15.93 -1.96
C ARG A 17 15.85 -16.21 -2.39
N SER A 18 16.65 -15.22 -2.76
CA SER A 18 18.07 -15.43 -3.09
C SER A 18 18.89 -15.75 -1.82
N GLU A 19 18.60 -16.88 -1.19
CA GLU A 19 19.32 -17.44 -0.06
C GLU A 19 20.69 -17.96 -0.52
N GLY A 20 21.77 -17.48 0.09
CA GLY A 20 23.05 -18.21 0.05
C GLY A 20 24.32 -17.38 0.02
N ILE A 21 24.28 -16.08 -0.28
CA ILE A 21 25.47 -15.23 -0.26
C ILE A 21 25.06 -13.95 0.43
N ILE A 22 25.85 -13.51 1.43
CA ILE A 22 25.67 -12.28 2.22
C ILE A 22 25.19 -11.15 1.31
N GLN A 23 23.88 -10.98 1.19
CA GLN A 23 23.30 -9.97 0.33
C GLN A 23 23.18 -8.69 1.16
N PRO A 24 23.44 -7.52 0.56
CA PRO A 24 23.01 -6.28 1.16
C PRO A 24 21.51 -6.41 1.45
N MET A 25 21.04 -5.91 2.58
CA MET A 25 19.63 -5.95 2.96
C MET A 25 18.78 -5.32 1.83
N ILE A 26 18.23 -6.15 0.94
CA ILE A 26 17.48 -5.68 -0.23
C ILE A 26 16.13 -5.21 0.30
N HIS A 27 15.95 -3.90 0.39
CA HIS A 27 14.65 -3.30 0.63
C HIS A 27 13.88 -3.23 -0.69
N LEU A 28 12.96 -4.17 -0.90
CA LEU A 28 12.07 -4.18 -2.05
C LEU A 28 10.82 -3.35 -1.75
N VAL A 29 10.58 -2.31 -2.55
CA VAL A 29 9.35 -1.50 -2.50
C VAL A 29 8.54 -1.76 -3.76
N ILE A 30 7.30 -2.20 -3.59
CA ILE A 30 6.38 -2.49 -4.70
C ILE A 30 5.27 -1.45 -4.67
N GLY A 31 5.25 -0.56 -5.67
CA GLY A 31 4.15 0.35 -5.91
C GLY A 31 3.13 -0.31 -6.85
N CYS A 32 1.87 -0.33 -6.45
CA CYS A 32 0.78 -0.83 -7.27
C CYS A 32 -0.33 0.21 -7.36
N HIS A 33 -0.68 0.59 -8.59
CA HIS A 33 -1.89 1.35 -8.85
C HIS A 33 -3.03 0.37 -9.08
N ALA A 34 -4.04 0.42 -8.22
CA ALA A 34 -5.27 -0.31 -8.40
C ALA A 34 -6.38 0.73 -8.66
N GLY A 35 -6.88 0.72 -9.89
CA GLY A 35 -7.88 1.63 -10.36
C GLY A 35 -9.20 1.49 -9.61
N GLN A 36 -9.86 2.62 -9.32
CA GLN A 36 -11.25 2.60 -8.90
C GLN A 36 -12.14 2.12 -10.06
N VAL A 37 -13.20 1.39 -9.70
CA VAL A 37 -14.15 0.82 -10.67
C VAL A 37 -14.63 1.93 -11.62
N PHE A 38 -14.52 1.68 -12.93
CA PHE A 38 -14.90 2.58 -14.03
C PHE A 38 -14.01 3.81 -14.31
N GLU A 39 -12.98 4.10 -13.52
CA GLU A 39 -12.00 5.18 -13.81
C GLU A 39 -10.76 4.65 -14.56
N ASP A 40 -10.35 3.41 -14.28
CA ASP A 40 -9.13 2.82 -14.84
C ASP A 40 -9.37 1.39 -15.35
N SER A 41 -9.26 1.21 -16.67
CA SER A 41 -9.55 -0.06 -17.36
C SER A 41 -8.37 -1.05 -17.38
N TRP A 42 -7.18 -0.64 -16.91
CA TRP A 42 -5.94 -1.41 -17.06
C TRP A 42 -5.60 -2.30 -15.85
N ALA A 43 -6.05 -1.95 -14.65
CA ALA A 43 -5.87 -2.73 -13.43
C ALA A 43 -6.97 -2.37 -12.43
N SER A 44 -8.08 -3.09 -12.46
CA SER A 44 -9.23 -2.81 -11.60
C SER A 44 -9.15 -3.60 -10.30
N GLU A 45 -9.43 -2.96 -9.17
CA GLU A 45 -9.67 -3.65 -7.89
C GLU A 45 -10.82 -4.66 -7.98
N SER A 46 -11.70 -4.52 -8.98
CA SER A 46 -12.80 -5.45 -9.23
C SER A 46 -12.36 -6.75 -9.91
N GLU A 47 -11.12 -6.86 -10.41
CA GLU A 47 -10.61 -8.10 -11.01
C GLU A 47 -10.15 -9.05 -9.89
N PRO A 48 -10.82 -10.21 -9.67
CA PRO A 48 -10.56 -11.05 -8.51
C PRO A 48 -9.14 -11.62 -8.45
N SER A 49 -8.57 -11.97 -9.61
CA SER A 49 -7.19 -12.46 -9.74
C SER A 49 -6.17 -11.42 -9.30
N PHE A 50 -6.37 -10.17 -9.72
CA PHE A 50 -5.50 -9.06 -9.36
C PHE A 50 -5.63 -8.71 -7.88
N ALA A 51 -6.86 -8.55 -7.38
CA ALA A 51 -7.12 -8.29 -5.97
C ALA A 51 -6.50 -9.37 -5.05
N HIS A 52 -6.68 -10.65 -5.39
CA HIS A 52 -6.09 -11.75 -4.65
C HIS A 52 -4.55 -11.70 -4.65
N TRP A 53 -3.94 -11.39 -5.80
CA TRP A 53 -2.49 -11.25 -5.92
C TRP A 53 -1.93 -10.12 -5.04
N ILE A 54 -2.63 -8.98 -4.97
CA ILE A 54 -2.28 -7.87 -4.08
C ILE A 54 -2.34 -8.30 -2.61
N GLU A 55 -3.38 -9.02 -2.19
CA GLU A 55 -3.47 -9.53 -0.83
C GLU A 55 -2.35 -10.51 -0.49
N MET A 56 -1.93 -11.36 -1.44
CA MET A 56 -0.76 -12.23 -1.27
C MET A 56 0.54 -11.46 -1.07
N LEU A 57 0.74 -10.33 -1.78
CA LEU A 57 1.91 -9.48 -1.61
C LEU A 57 1.89 -8.77 -0.25
N LYS A 58 0.73 -8.22 0.13
CA LYS A 58 0.50 -7.58 1.41
C LYS A 58 0.78 -8.51 2.60
N ALA A 59 0.43 -9.79 2.48
CA ALA A 59 0.68 -10.80 3.52
C ALA A 59 2.17 -11.11 3.74
N LYS A 60 3.02 -10.87 2.73
CA LYS A 60 4.47 -11.08 2.80
C LYS A 60 5.26 -9.80 3.12
N ALA A 61 4.63 -8.63 3.06
CA ALA A 61 5.30 -7.35 3.23
C ALA A 61 5.40 -6.98 4.71
N ASP A 62 6.57 -6.54 5.16
CA ASP A 62 6.76 -6.02 6.52
C ASP A 62 5.91 -4.78 6.81
N TRP A 63 5.67 -3.97 5.78
CA TRP A 63 4.88 -2.76 5.81
C TRP A 63 3.99 -2.67 4.58
N THR A 64 2.76 -2.22 4.78
CA THR A 64 1.83 -1.91 3.70
C THR A 64 1.33 -0.48 3.87
N LEU A 65 1.42 0.30 2.79
CA LEU A 65 0.95 1.67 2.68
C LEU A 65 -0.19 1.67 1.66
N GLU A 66 -1.39 2.03 2.07
CA GLU A 66 -2.56 2.13 1.19
C GLU A 66 -3.02 3.57 1.10
N LEU A 67 -3.10 4.10 -0.12
CA LEU A 67 -3.64 5.43 -0.38
C LEU A 67 -5.02 5.28 -1.01
N ARG A 68 -6.00 6.02 -0.50
CA ARG A 68 -7.35 6.09 -1.07
C ARG A 68 -7.79 7.54 -1.18
N ARG A 69 -8.57 7.86 -2.22
CA ARG A 69 -9.27 9.15 -2.27
C ARG A 69 -10.34 9.19 -1.18
N LEU A 70 -10.62 10.38 -0.66
CA LEU A 70 -11.75 10.59 0.24
C LEU A 70 -13.06 10.41 -0.55
N THR A 71 -13.86 9.42 -0.17
CA THR A 71 -15.18 9.17 -0.76
C THR A 71 -16.22 10.18 -0.30
N THR A 72 -15.95 10.89 0.80
CA THR A 72 -16.84 11.89 1.35
C THR A 72 -16.19 13.27 1.21
N GLY A 73 -16.74 14.11 0.33
CA GLY A 73 -16.21 15.43 -0.03
C GLY A 73 -16.36 16.50 1.05
N TYR A 74 -16.16 16.15 2.34
CA TYR A 74 -16.34 17.06 3.47
C TYR A 74 -15.34 18.22 3.48
N THR A 75 -14.26 18.15 2.71
CA THR A 75 -13.36 19.29 2.51
C THR A 75 -12.56 19.16 1.20
N VAL A 76 -12.30 20.29 0.55
CA VAL A 76 -11.38 20.40 -0.61
C VAL A 76 -9.91 20.51 -0.18
N SER A 77 -9.65 20.64 1.13
CA SER A 77 -8.29 20.79 1.68
C SER A 77 -7.55 19.48 1.90
N ILE A 78 -8.13 18.33 1.56
CA ILE A 78 -7.50 17.00 1.69
C ILE A 78 -7.68 16.22 0.39
N ASP A 79 -6.62 15.58 -0.09
CA ASP A 79 -6.63 14.76 -1.29
C ASP A 79 -7.07 13.31 -1.03
N GLY A 80 -6.77 12.78 0.16
CA GLY A 80 -7.20 11.44 0.52
C GLY A 80 -6.80 10.96 1.91
N GLU A 81 -6.85 9.64 2.07
CA GLU A 81 -6.48 8.90 3.26
C GLU A 81 -5.30 7.97 2.98
N LEU A 82 -4.34 7.94 3.90
CA LEU A 82 -3.21 7.02 3.95
C LEU A 82 -3.39 6.06 5.13
N SER A 83 -3.48 4.78 4.85
CA SER A 83 -3.46 3.71 5.85
C SER A 83 -2.10 3.03 5.88
N VAL A 84 -1.49 2.97 7.06
CA VAL A 84 -0.19 2.36 7.32
C VAL A 84 -0.39 1.15 8.21
N ARG A 85 -0.01 -0.03 7.72
CA ARG A 85 -0.04 -1.28 8.48
C ARG A 85 1.35 -1.91 8.47
N ARG A 86 1.72 -2.51 9.60
CA ARG A 86 2.94 -3.29 9.75
C ARG A 86 2.56 -4.75 9.92
N ALA A 87 3.28 -5.67 9.28
CA ALA A 87 3.06 -7.09 9.49
C ALA A 87 3.33 -7.49 10.95
N PHE A 88 2.60 -8.52 11.39
CA PHE A 88 2.86 -9.17 12.66
C PHE A 88 4.27 -9.74 12.68
N SER A 89 5.05 -9.37 13.71
CA SER A 89 6.35 -9.98 13.98
C SER A 89 6.23 -10.84 15.22
N SER A 90 6.53 -12.13 15.10
CA SER A 90 6.62 -13.05 16.24
C SER A 90 7.70 -12.65 17.25
N ILE A 91 8.60 -11.74 16.88
CA ILE A 91 9.68 -11.21 17.72
C ILE A 91 9.17 -10.11 18.67
N ASP A 92 8.03 -9.48 18.35
CA ASP A 92 7.39 -8.44 19.17
C ASP A 92 5.90 -8.76 19.39
N PRO A 93 5.58 -9.83 20.15
CA PRO A 93 4.21 -10.32 20.34
C PRO A 93 3.31 -9.36 21.13
N GLN A 94 3.88 -8.29 21.72
CA GLN A 94 3.13 -7.25 22.43
C GLN A 94 2.55 -6.18 21.50
N ARG A 95 3.00 -6.09 20.25
CA ARG A 95 2.43 -5.16 19.28
C ARG A 95 1.22 -5.77 18.60
N ASN A 96 0.08 -5.10 18.77
CA ASN A 96 -1.19 -5.52 18.21
C ASN A 96 -1.06 -5.74 16.67
N PRO A 97 -1.24 -6.99 16.17
CA PRO A 97 -1.05 -7.36 14.76
C PRO A 97 -1.86 -6.49 13.78
N ASP A 98 -2.92 -5.86 14.27
CA ASP A 98 -3.91 -5.14 13.47
C ASP A 98 -3.89 -3.62 13.68
N MET A 99 -2.81 -3.04 14.23
CA MET A 99 -2.76 -1.59 14.43
C MET A 99 -2.51 -0.86 13.10
N ILE A 100 -3.58 -0.69 12.32
CA ILE A 100 -3.63 0.21 11.17
C ILE A 100 -3.60 1.64 11.70
N ARG A 101 -2.60 2.41 11.28
CA ARG A 101 -2.55 3.86 11.51
C ARG A 101 -3.07 4.56 10.28
N THR A 102 -4.11 5.35 10.47
CA THR A 102 -4.74 6.12 9.39
C THR A 102 -4.35 7.58 9.49
N PHE A 103 -4.12 8.23 8.35
CA PHE A 103 -3.81 9.65 8.21
C PHE A 103 -4.63 10.24 7.06
N HIS A 104 -4.96 11.52 7.15
CA HIS A 104 -5.40 12.32 6.00
C HIS A 104 -4.16 12.90 5.31
N TYR A 105 -4.10 12.87 3.99
CA TYR A 105 -2.95 13.43 3.26
C TYR A 105 -3.33 14.55 2.30
N VAL A 106 -2.39 15.48 2.13
CA VAL A 106 -2.43 16.58 1.16
C VAL A 106 -1.18 16.51 0.29
N CYS A 107 -1.35 16.52 -1.02
CA CYS A 107 -0.33 16.64 -2.03
C CYS A 107 -0.04 18.13 -2.27
N ASP A 108 0.91 18.68 -1.51
CA ASP A 108 1.44 20.03 -1.74
C ASP A 108 2.64 19.97 -2.67
N ASN A 109 2.40 20.12 -3.97
CA ASN A 109 3.41 20.11 -5.03
C ASN A 109 4.25 18.81 -5.05
N ARG A 110 5.44 18.84 -4.42
CA ARG A 110 6.37 17.70 -4.33
C ARG A 110 6.37 17.03 -2.95
N ARG A 111 5.48 17.46 -2.06
CA ARG A 111 5.38 16.97 -0.68
C ARG A 111 4.03 16.31 -0.46
N VAL A 112 4.05 15.23 0.31
CA VAL A 112 2.83 14.61 0.84
C VAL A 112 2.83 14.91 2.34
N LEU A 113 1.89 15.75 2.76
CA LEU A 113 1.70 16.15 4.15
C LEU A 113 0.65 15.23 4.78
N CYS A 114 1.00 14.52 5.84
CA CYS A 114 0.12 13.57 6.52
C CYS A 114 -0.31 14.11 7.88
N TYR A 115 -1.62 14.10 8.15
CA TYR A 115 -2.24 14.60 9.36
C TYR A 115 -3.04 13.49 10.04
N PRO A 116 -3.07 13.43 11.38
CA PRO A 116 -4.00 12.55 12.07
C PRO A 116 -5.46 12.85 11.66
N PRO A 117 -6.35 11.86 11.65
CA PRO A 117 -7.76 12.09 11.41
C PRO A 117 -8.34 13.10 12.41
N GLY A 118 -9.17 14.02 11.93
CA GLY A 118 -9.78 15.08 12.75
C GLY A 118 -8.96 16.36 12.88
N THR A 119 -7.64 16.33 12.66
CA THR A 119 -6.83 17.56 12.56
C THR A 119 -7.06 18.31 11.24
N SER A 120 -7.68 17.64 10.27
CA SER A 120 -7.95 18.19 8.94
C SER A 120 -8.88 19.39 8.90
N LYS A 121 -9.76 19.55 9.90
CA LYS A 121 -10.61 20.75 10.03
C LYS A 121 -9.83 22.03 10.36
N LEU A 122 -8.54 21.89 10.70
CA LEU A 122 -7.64 22.99 11.07
C LEU A 122 -6.70 23.37 9.91
N ILE A 123 -6.76 22.66 8.78
CA ILE A 123 -5.98 22.95 7.58
C ILE A 123 -6.71 24.08 6.84
N THR A 124 -6.11 25.27 6.84
CA THR A 124 -6.62 26.50 6.20
C THR A 124 -5.79 26.85 4.98
#